data_AF-C1G6J7-F1
#
_entry.id   AF-C1G6J7-F1
#
_cell.length_a   1.000
_cell.length_b   1.000
_cell.length_c   1.000
_cell.angle_alpha   90.00
_cell.angle_beta   90.00
_cell.angle_gamma   90.00
#
_symmetry.space_group_name_H-M   'P 1'
#
loop_
_entity.id
_entity.type
_entity.pdbx_description
1 polymer ?
#
loop_
_entity_poly.entity_id
_entity_poly.type
_entity_poly.pdbx_seq_one_letter_code
_entity_poly.pdbx_strand_id
1 'polypeptide(L)'
;MDPKRPREDGAADGNASKTKKGFSVGPANLPDGTYRRKVQKIKGDLIHKAKVKKSYAKVKAEELAKGASRSSYTQESTLENDADIQQSEPARLELHPSRQAMLDAPSTEQQSTERRIRDPHNRWKRRQKPSPFTKEIVIAKRKKEEIENRQKIREAKQRDREAMARARRPDKFGRRKLGRESNVLLDRVKRMIEES
;
A
#
# COMPACT_ATOMS: atom_id res chain seq x y z
N MET A 1 66.88 5.29 -11.27
CA MET A 1 66.90 6.64 -11.83
C MET A 1 66.21 6.56 -13.18
N ASP A 2 65.01 7.06 -13.44
CA ASP A 2 64.29 8.22 -12.88
C ASP A 2 62.79 7.94 -12.62
N PRO A 3 62.17 8.60 -11.62
CA PRO A 3 60.73 8.49 -11.39
C PRO A 3 59.93 9.37 -12.37
N LYS A 4 58.91 8.78 -13.01
CA LYS A 4 57.88 9.55 -13.73
C LYS A 4 57.17 10.48 -12.74
N ARG A 5 57.32 11.79 -12.92
CA ARG A 5 56.65 12.83 -12.13
C ARG A 5 55.12 12.67 -12.23
N PRO A 6 54.36 12.66 -11.13
CA PRO A 6 52.93 12.93 -11.18
C PRO A 6 52.72 14.41 -11.49
N ARG A 7 51.81 14.71 -12.42
CA ARG A 7 51.40 16.09 -12.71
C ARG A 7 50.40 16.49 -11.63
N GLU A 8 50.83 17.41 -10.76
CA GLU A 8 49.96 18.04 -9.77
C GLU A 8 48.89 18.92 -10.43
N ASP A 9 47.69 18.76 -9.89
CA ASP A 9 46.62 19.75 -9.67
C ASP A 9 46.42 20.85 -10.73
N GLY A 10 45.48 20.56 -11.61
CA GLY A 10 44.65 21.58 -12.24
C GLY A 10 43.21 21.14 -12.15
N ALA A 11 42.44 21.77 -11.27
CA ALA A 11 40.98 21.73 -11.26
C ALA A 11 40.48 22.11 -12.66
N ALA A 12 40.28 21.11 -13.51
CA ALA A 12 39.51 21.25 -14.72
C ALA A 12 38.09 20.87 -14.34
N ASP A 13 37.25 21.88 -14.17
CA ASP A 13 35.82 21.82 -14.46
C ASP A 13 35.64 21.36 -15.91
N GLY A 14 35.91 20.09 -16.13
CA GLY A 14 35.63 19.38 -17.36
C GLY A 14 34.14 19.12 -17.34
N ASN A 15 33.40 19.93 -18.08
CA ASN A 15 32.08 19.60 -18.59
C ASN A 15 32.17 18.25 -19.33
N ALA A 16 32.18 17.16 -18.56
CA ALA A 16 32.09 15.81 -19.07
C ALA A 16 30.69 15.72 -19.66
N SER A 17 30.63 15.80 -20.98
CA SER A 17 29.42 15.60 -21.78
C SER A 17 28.66 14.45 -21.15
N LYS A 18 27.51 14.77 -20.52
CA LYS A 18 26.65 13.78 -19.88
C LYS A 18 26.16 12.87 -21.00
N THR A 19 26.91 11.81 -21.29
CA THR A 19 26.42 10.72 -22.12
C THR A 19 25.12 10.30 -21.46
N LYS A 20 24.01 10.50 -22.19
CA LYS A 20 22.68 10.14 -21.67
C LYS A 20 22.79 8.67 -21.33
N LYS A 21 22.81 8.34 -20.04
CA LYS A 21 22.84 6.95 -19.59
C LYS A 21 21.65 6.29 -20.30
N GLY A 22 21.93 5.29 -21.14
CA GLY A 22 20.88 4.49 -21.76
C GLY A 22 19.96 3.92 -20.67
N PHE A 23 18.79 3.40 -21.06
CA PHE A 23 17.79 2.89 -20.11
C PHE A 23 18.44 1.97 -19.07
N SER A 24 18.62 2.49 -17.84
CA SER A 24 19.28 1.75 -16.77
C SER A 24 18.25 0.81 -16.15
N VAL A 25 18.27 -0.43 -16.64
CA VAL A 25 17.54 -1.58 -16.11
C VAL A 25 18.25 -2.13 -14.85
N GLY A 26 18.64 -1.22 -13.96
CA GLY A 26 19.15 -1.57 -12.65
C GLY A 26 17.99 -1.91 -11.69
N PRO A 27 18.26 -2.60 -10.57
CA PRO A 27 17.25 -2.86 -9.54
C PRO A 27 16.59 -1.58 -9.00
N ALA A 28 17.12 -0.39 -9.27
CA ALA A 28 16.43 0.86 -8.97
C ALA A 28 15.15 1.12 -9.80
N ASN A 29 15.04 0.54 -11.00
CA ASN A 29 14.00 0.89 -11.99
C ASN A 29 13.15 -0.30 -12.48
N LEU A 30 13.40 -1.52 -12.00
CA LEU A 30 12.50 -2.66 -12.23
C LEU A 30 11.38 -2.67 -11.18
N PRO A 31 10.15 -3.11 -11.51
CA PRO A 31 9.08 -3.25 -10.53
C PRO A 31 9.59 -4.12 -9.39
N ASP A 32 9.86 -3.45 -8.28
CA ASP A 32 10.55 -4.02 -7.14
C ASP A 32 9.79 -5.25 -6.69
N GLY A 33 10.40 -6.43 -6.81
CA GLY A 33 9.75 -7.70 -6.52
C GLY A 33 9.09 -7.64 -5.15
N THR A 34 7.95 -8.31 -4.99
CA THR A 34 7.03 -8.21 -3.84
C THR A 34 7.72 -8.20 -2.47
N TYR A 35 8.90 -8.81 -2.35
CA TYR A 35 9.68 -8.92 -1.12
C TYR A 35 10.76 -7.86 -0.89
N ARG A 36 11.29 -7.16 -1.91
CA ARG A 36 12.44 -6.26 -1.72
C ARG A 36 12.08 -4.96 -0.98
N ARG A 37 10.89 -4.39 -1.21
CA ARG A 37 10.36 -3.30 -0.37
C ARG A 37 10.24 -3.70 1.09
N LYS A 38 9.81 -4.94 1.36
CA LYS A 38 9.69 -5.47 2.72
C LYS A 38 11.06 -5.64 3.37
N VAL A 39 12.06 -6.14 2.65
CA VAL A 39 13.43 -6.25 3.15
C VAL A 39 14.04 -4.87 3.43
N GLN A 40 13.85 -3.90 2.53
CA GLN A 40 14.31 -2.52 2.75
C GLN A 40 13.62 -1.87 3.96
N LYS A 41 12.31 -2.07 4.11
CA LYS A 41 11.55 -1.62 5.29
C LYS A 41 12.06 -2.26 6.57
N ILE A 42 12.20 -3.59 6.61
CA ILE A 42 12.72 -4.32 7.77
C ILE A 42 14.13 -3.82 8.14
N LYS A 43 14.99 -3.60 7.15
CA LYS A 43 16.34 -3.06 7.35
C LYS A 43 16.30 -1.65 7.92
N GLY A 44 15.48 -0.77 7.35
CA GLY A 44 15.28 0.60 7.86
C GLY A 44 14.75 0.62 9.28
N ASP A 45 13.73 -0.19 9.58
CA ASP A 45 13.11 -0.32 10.89
C ASP A 45 14.13 -0.83 11.94
N LEU A 46 14.96 -1.82 11.59
CA LEU A 46 15.99 -2.37 12.48
C LEU A 46 17.06 -1.31 12.81
N ILE A 47 17.52 -0.57 11.80
CA ILE A 47 18.50 0.50 11.97
C ILE A 47 17.92 1.63 12.83
N HIS A 48 16.67 2.02 12.59
CA HIS A 48 16.00 3.06 13.38
C HIS A 48 15.86 2.66 14.85
N LYS A 49 15.38 1.43 15.13
CA LYS A 49 15.29 0.89 16.50
C LYS A 49 16.65 0.87 17.20
N ALA A 50 17.71 0.47 16.49
CA ALA A 50 19.06 0.48 17.05
C ALA A 50 19.53 1.90 17.36
N LYS A 51 19.25 2.88 16.51
CA LYS A 51 19.56 4.30 16.76
C LYS A 51 18.82 4.85 17.97
N VAL A 52 17.52 4.59 18.08
CA VAL A 52 16.69 5.00 19.23
C VAL A 52 17.19 4.37 20.53
N LYS A 53 17.55 3.08 20.52
CA LYS A 53 18.13 2.43 21.70
C LYS A 53 19.47 3.05 22.10
N LYS A 54 20.32 3.38 21.13
CA LYS A 54 21.60 4.05 21.39
C LYS A 54 21.40 5.46 21.96
N SER A 55 20.50 6.26 21.39
CA SER A 55 20.22 7.61 21.91
C SER A 55 19.59 7.56 23.30
N TYR A 56 18.66 6.63 23.52
CA TYR A 56 18.04 6.44 24.84
C TYR A 56 19.07 6.02 25.89
N ALA A 57 19.97 5.08 25.57
CA ALA A 57 21.03 4.67 26.48
C ALA A 57 21.97 5.84 26.85
N LYS A 58 22.26 6.74 25.89
CA LYS A 58 23.04 7.96 26.16
C LYS A 58 22.30 8.91 27.11
N VAL A 59 21.05 9.25 26.81
CA VAL A 59 20.23 10.13 27.66
C VAL A 59 20.07 9.54 29.05
N LYS A 60 19.79 8.23 29.16
CA LYS A 60 19.68 7.54 30.46
C LYS A 60 20.99 7.60 31.26
N ALA A 61 22.15 7.43 30.61
CA ALA A 61 23.44 7.54 31.28
C ALA A 61 23.71 8.97 31.77
N GLU A 62 23.40 9.97 30.94
CA GLU A 62 23.50 11.38 31.33
C GLU A 62 22.51 11.74 32.45
N GLU A 63 21.28 11.23 32.41
CA GLU A 63 20.27 11.45 33.45
C GLU A 63 20.63 10.73 34.75
N LEU A 64 21.26 9.57 34.72
CA LEU A 64 21.79 8.95 35.94
C LEU A 64 22.98 9.75 36.50
N ALA A 65 23.85 10.27 35.64
CA ALA A 65 24.95 11.14 36.05
C ALA A 65 24.45 12.50 36.59
N LYS A 66 23.40 13.08 35.99
CA LYS A 66 22.76 14.33 36.42
C LYS A 66 21.81 14.13 37.61
N GLY A 67 21.14 12.99 37.68
CA GLY A 67 20.17 12.60 38.71
C GLY A 67 20.81 12.21 40.04
N ALA A 68 22.11 11.90 40.05
CA ALA A 68 22.91 11.94 41.27
C ALA A 68 23.06 13.38 41.83
N SER A 69 22.73 14.43 41.07
CA SER A 69 22.91 15.83 41.47
C SER A 69 21.64 16.68 41.57
N ARG A 70 20.45 16.24 41.10
CA ARG A 70 19.21 17.04 41.20
C ARG A 70 17.92 16.22 41.30
N SER A 71 17.31 16.28 42.48
CA SER A 71 15.86 16.22 42.69
C SER A 71 15.39 17.62 43.11
N SER A 72 15.17 18.51 42.14
CA SER A 72 14.66 19.87 42.40
C SER A 72 13.13 19.97 42.31
N TYR A 73 12.41 18.84 42.24
CA TYR A 73 10.95 18.80 42.14
C TYR A 73 10.24 18.61 43.50
N THR A 74 11.00 18.42 44.59
CA THR A 74 10.44 18.15 45.94
C THR A 74 10.61 19.30 46.94
N GLN A 75 10.99 20.52 46.54
CA GLN A 75 11.22 21.63 47.48
C GLN A 75 10.22 22.79 47.46
N GLU A 76 9.27 22.84 46.52
CA GLU A 76 8.41 24.03 46.36
C GLU A 76 7.03 23.92 47.03
N SER A 77 6.82 22.96 47.94
CA SER A 77 5.51 22.75 48.60
C SER A 77 5.48 22.94 50.12
N THR A 78 6.55 23.44 50.75
CA THR A 78 6.64 23.38 52.22
C THR A 78 6.85 24.68 52.97
N LEU A 79 7.17 25.84 52.38
CA LEU A 79 7.33 27.05 53.20
C LEU A 79 6.90 28.34 52.47
N GLU A 80 6.16 29.17 53.22
CA GLU A 80 5.87 30.60 53.04
C GLU A 80 4.48 31.00 52.48
N ASN A 81 3.47 30.96 53.37
CA ASN A 81 2.58 32.10 53.62
C ASN A 81 1.78 31.93 54.92
N ASP A 82 2.48 32.01 56.06
CA ASP A 82 1.87 32.26 57.37
C ASP A 82 2.13 33.73 57.73
N ALA A 83 1.24 34.63 57.29
CA ALA A 83 1.03 35.96 57.87
C ALA A 83 -0.14 36.70 57.19
N ASP A 84 -1.38 36.29 57.45
CA ASP A 84 -2.39 37.28 57.86
C ASP A 84 -3.57 36.63 58.59
N ILE A 85 -3.98 37.27 59.68
CA ILE A 85 -4.95 36.80 60.66
C ILE A 85 -6.31 37.43 60.30
N GLN A 86 -7.38 36.62 60.17
CA GLN A 86 -8.69 36.85 60.83
C GLN A 86 -9.83 35.96 60.25
N GLN A 87 -10.44 35.20 61.16
CA GLN A 87 -11.81 34.67 61.16
C GLN A 87 -12.21 33.59 60.15
N SER A 88 -12.34 32.38 60.69
CA SER A 88 -13.09 31.25 60.17
C SER A 88 -14.59 31.54 60.07
N GLU A 89 -15.08 31.75 58.86
CA GLU A 89 -16.47 31.45 58.47
C GLU A 89 -16.41 30.20 57.60
N PRO A 90 -17.31 29.21 57.76
CA PRO A 90 -17.28 28.01 56.94
C PRO A 90 -17.38 28.46 55.49
N ALA A 91 -16.42 28.06 54.66
CA ALA A 91 -16.39 28.36 53.23
C ALA A 91 -17.73 27.94 52.63
N ARG A 92 -18.67 28.89 52.56
CA ARG A 92 -20.00 28.64 52.04
C ARG A 92 -19.77 28.36 50.57
N LEU A 93 -20.17 27.17 50.15
CA LEU A 93 -20.18 26.75 48.76
C LEU A 93 -21.27 27.52 47.99
N GLU A 94 -21.39 28.83 48.22
CA GLU A 94 -22.31 29.71 47.52
C GLU A 94 -21.85 29.73 46.06
N LEU A 95 -22.73 29.23 45.21
CA LEU A 95 -22.49 29.16 43.78
C LEU A 95 -22.27 30.58 43.25
N HIS A 96 -21.31 30.77 42.33
CA HIS A 96 -21.08 32.06 41.69
C HIS A 96 -22.42 32.62 41.14
N PRO A 97 -22.71 33.93 41.25
CA PRO A 97 -24.02 34.50 40.94
C PRO A 97 -24.52 34.18 39.52
N SER A 98 -23.61 34.07 38.54
CA SER A 98 -23.95 33.64 37.17
C SER A 98 -24.50 32.21 37.10
N ARG A 99 -24.10 31.34 38.02
CA ARG A 99 -24.54 29.95 38.11
C ARG A 99 -25.87 29.83 38.85
N GLN A 100 -26.12 30.68 39.84
CA GLN A 100 -27.42 30.83 40.49
C GLN A 100 -28.48 31.25 39.45
N ALA A 101 -28.17 32.25 38.61
CA ALA A 101 -29.06 32.74 37.56
C ALA A 101 -29.43 31.68 36.50
N MET A 102 -28.55 30.71 36.23
CA MET A 102 -28.86 29.58 35.33
C MET A 102 -29.81 28.55 35.95
N LEU A 103 -29.83 28.43 37.28
CA LEU A 103 -30.69 27.50 37.99
C LEU A 103 -32.07 28.10 38.29
N ASP A 104 -32.12 29.41 38.57
CA ASP A 104 -33.36 30.15 38.82
C ASP A 104 -34.15 30.45 37.52
N ALA A 105 -33.49 30.36 36.36
CA ALA A 105 -34.19 30.46 35.08
C ALA A 105 -35.20 29.30 34.96
N PRO A 106 -36.50 29.58 34.72
CA PRO A 106 -37.48 28.52 34.55
C PRO A 106 -37.02 27.65 33.39
N SER A 107 -36.82 26.35 33.67
CA SER A 107 -36.48 25.36 32.66
C SER A 107 -37.58 25.38 31.61
N THR A 108 -37.39 26.15 30.54
CA THR A 108 -38.11 25.93 29.28
C THR A 108 -37.88 24.48 28.97
N GLU A 109 -38.92 23.68 29.16
CA GLU A 109 -38.98 22.29 28.76
C GLU A 109 -38.52 22.26 27.31
N GLN A 110 -37.24 21.95 27.12
CA GLN A 110 -36.71 21.59 25.84
C GLN A 110 -37.43 20.30 25.55
N GLN A 111 -38.55 20.46 24.82
CA GLN A 111 -39.28 19.42 24.13
C GLN A 111 -38.27 18.34 23.82
N SER A 112 -38.40 17.23 24.54
CA SER A 112 -37.57 16.06 24.39
C SER A 112 -37.40 15.90 22.90
N THR A 113 -36.19 16.17 22.39
CA THR A 113 -35.94 16.11 20.97
C THR A 113 -36.30 14.69 20.59
N GLU A 114 -37.49 14.53 19.99
CA GLU A 114 -37.92 13.32 19.34
C GLU A 114 -36.69 12.84 18.63
N ARG A 115 -36.20 11.65 19.02
CA ARG A 115 -35.01 11.06 18.42
C ARG A 115 -35.29 11.07 16.93
N ARG A 116 -34.74 12.06 16.21
CA ARG A 116 -34.85 12.14 14.76
C ARG A 116 -34.30 10.80 14.30
N ILE A 117 -35.19 9.91 13.88
CA ILE A 117 -34.84 8.60 13.35
C ILE A 117 -34.05 8.95 12.09
N ARG A 118 -32.74 9.04 12.26
CA ARG A 118 -31.80 9.39 11.22
C ARG A 118 -31.89 8.25 10.23
N ASP A 119 -32.53 8.49 9.09
CA ASP A 119 -32.69 7.50 8.02
C ASP A 119 -31.38 6.73 7.85
N PRO A 120 -31.35 5.41 8.14
CA PRO A 120 -30.12 4.62 8.02
C PRO A 120 -29.65 4.54 6.57
N HIS A 121 -30.52 4.91 5.63
CA HIS A 121 -30.28 4.97 4.18
C HIS A 121 -29.37 6.12 3.74
N ASN A 122 -29.20 7.18 4.54
CA ASN A 122 -28.30 8.30 4.21
C ASN A 122 -26.90 8.18 4.82
N ARG A 123 -26.57 7.00 5.37
CA ARG A 123 -25.19 6.65 5.74
C ARG A 123 -24.40 6.46 4.46
N TRP A 124 -23.64 7.48 4.04
CA TRP A 124 -22.70 7.42 2.92
C TRP A 124 -22.11 6.02 2.76
N LYS A 125 -22.49 5.32 1.70
CA LYS A 125 -22.04 3.94 1.44
C LYS A 125 -20.51 3.99 1.33
N ARG A 126 -19.82 3.51 2.37
CA ARG A 126 -18.36 3.41 2.37
C ARG A 126 -17.95 2.50 1.22
N ARG A 127 -17.13 3.02 0.30
CA ARG A 127 -16.58 2.22 -0.80
C ARG A 127 -15.73 1.10 -0.20
N GLN A 128 -15.96 -0.13 -0.66
CA GLN A 128 -15.18 -1.28 -0.22
C GLN A 128 -13.73 -1.08 -0.63
N LYS A 129 -12.82 -1.28 0.33
CA LYS A 129 -11.38 -1.17 0.04
C LYS A 129 -10.99 -2.32 -0.88
N PRO A 130 -10.23 -2.06 -1.96
CA PRO A 130 -9.75 -3.13 -2.83
C PRO A 130 -8.88 -4.09 -2.02
N SER A 131 -9.16 -5.39 -2.14
CA SER A 131 -8.34 -6.44 -1.54
C SER A 131 -6.87 -6.30 -1.99
N PRO A 132 -5.89 -6.63 -1.13
CA PRO A 132 -4.46 -6.61 -1.47
C PRO A 132 -4.13 -7.36 -2.79
N PHE A 133 -4.90 -8.39 -3.11
CA PHE A 133 -4.66 -9.27 -4.26
C PHE A 133 -5.45 -8.90 -5.52
N THR A 134 -6.15 -7.77 -5.54
CA THR A 134 -6.94 -7.34 -6.71
C THR A 134 -6.13 -7.31 -8.01
N LYS A 135 -4.90 -6.78 -7.95
CA LYS A 135 -3.99 -6.74 -9.11
C LYS A 135 -3.54 -8.13 -9.54
N GLU A 136 -3.24 -9.01 -8.59
CA GLU A 136 -2.81 -10.39 -8.86
C GLU A 136 -3.93 -11.22 -9.47
N ILE A 137 -5.16 -11.05 -8.98
CA ILE A 137 -6.37 -11.69 -9.54
C ILE A 137 -6.58 -11.26 -11.00
N VAL A 138 -6.42 -9.97 -11.32
CA VAL A 138 -6.55 -9.47 -12.70
C VAL A 138 -5.48 -10.08 -13.61
N ILE A 139 -4.23 -10.14 -13.15
CA ILE A 139 -3.13 -10.76 -13.90
C ILE A 139 -3.38 -12.27 -14.08
N ALA A 140 -3.84 -12.97 -13.04
CA ALA A 140 -4.15 -14.39 -13.10
C ALA A 140 -5.30 -14.68 -14.09
N LYS A 141 -6.35 -13.85 -14.10
CA LYS A 141 -7.45 -13.95 -15.07
C LYS A 141 -6.94 -13.79 -16.51
N ARG A 142 -6.16 -12.74 -16.77
CA ARG A 142 -5.59 -12.50 -18.11
C ARG A 142 -4.71 -13.66 -18.59
N LYS A 143 -3.88 -14.23 -17.72
CA LYS A 143 -3.07 -15.41 -18.04
C LYS A 143 -3.93 -16.65 -18.31
N LYS A 144 -5.00 -16.84 -17.55
CA LYS A 144 -5.94 -17.95 -17.75
C LYS A 144 -6.63 -17.84 -19.12
N GLU A 145 -7.11 -16.65 -19.47
CA GLU A 145 -7.74 -16.37 -20.76
C GLU A 145 -6.77 -16.59 -21.94
N GLU A 146 -5.51 -16.18 -21.80
CA GLU A 146 -4.48 -16.42 -22.83
C GLU A 146 -4.20 -17.92 -23.04
N ILE A 147 -4.07 -18.68 -21.95
CA ILE A 147 -3.88 -20.13 -22.01
C ILE A 147 -5.10 -20.80 -22.64
N GLU A 148 -6.31 -20.39 -22.23
CA GLU A 148 -7.56 -20.93 -22.76
C GLU A 148 -7.71 -20.62 -24.25
N ASN A 149 -7.39 -19.41 -24.70
CA ASN A 149 -7.40 -19.05 -26.12
C ASN A 149 -6.38 -19.89 -26.92
N ARG A 150 -5.18 -20.08 -26.37
CA ARG A 150 -4.16 -20.94 -26.98
C ARG A 150 -4.62 -22.40 -27.05
N GLN A 151 -5.34 -22.88 -26.04
CA GLN A 151 -5.94 -24.22 -26.02
C GLN A 151 -7.05 -24.32 -27.07
N LYS A 152 -7.98 -23.37 -27.13
CA LYS A 152 -9.05 -23.32 -28.14
C LYS A 152 -8.51 -23.35 -29.56
N ILE A 153 -7.44 -22.60 -29.86
CA ILE A 153 -6.79 -22.63 -31.17
C ILE A 153 -6.19 -24.03 -31.46
N ARG A 154 -5.56 -24.66 -30.48
CA ARG A 154 -5.01 -26.03 -30.64
C ARG A 154 -6.11 -27.05 -30.83
N GLU A 155 -7.17 -26.98 -30.05
CA GLU A 155 -8.34 -27.87 -30.12
C GLU A 155 -9.08 -27.71 -31.45
N ALA A 156 -9.26 -26.48 -31.95
CA ALA A 156 -9.83 -26.23 -33.27
C ALA A 156 -8.98 -26.87 -34.38
N LYS A 157 -7.65 -26.69 -34.32
CA LYS A 157 -6.72 -27.34 -35.26
C LYS A 157 -6.75 -28.87 -35.17
N GLN A 158 -6.89 -29.41 -33.96
CA GLN A 158 -7.03 -30.86 -33.74
C GLN A 158 -8.35 -31.38 -34.30
N ARG A 159 -9.46 -30.70 -34.04
CA ARG A 159 -10.77 -31.06 -34.61
C ARG A 159 -10.76 -31.04 -36.12
N ASP A 160 -10.14 -30.03 -36.74
CA ASP A 160 -10.03 -29.97 -38.19
C ASP A 160 -9.19 -31.15 -38.74
N ARG A 161 -8.11 -31.51 -38.04
CA ARG A 161 -7.28 -32.68 -38.39
C ARG A 161 -8.07 -33.98 -38.27
N GLU A 162 -8.83 -34.15 -37.19
CA GLU A 162 -9.68 -35.33 -36.96
C GLU A 162 -10.82 -35.41 -37.98
N ALA A 163 -11.45 -34.30 -38.31
CA ALA A 163 -12.49 -34.21 -39.33
C ALA A 163 -11.95 -34.63 -40.70
N MET A 164 -10.77 -34.14 -41.10
CA MET A 164 -10.09 -34.55 -42.33
C MET A 164 -9.73 -36.05 -42.30
N ALA A 165 -9.20 -36.54 -41.17
CA ALA A 165 -8.86 -37.95 -41.02
C ALA A 165 -10.11 -38.85 -41.14
N ARG A 166 -11.24 -38.42 -40.58
CA ARG A 166 -12.54 -39.11 -40.67
C ARG A 166 -13.10 -39.06 -42.09
N ALA A 167 -12.99 -37.93 -42.78
CA ALA A 167 -13.42 -37.77 -44.17
C ALA A 167 -12.61 -38.63 -45.14
N ARG A 168 -11.29 -38.76 -44.89
CA ARG A 168 -10.37 -39.59 -45.68
C ARG A 168 -10.53 -41.10 -45.45
N ARG A 169 -11.36 -41.53 -44.49
CA ARG A 169 -11.60 -42.96 -44.24
C ARG A 169 -12.21 -43.61 -45.49
N PRO A 170 -11.58 -44.67 -46.04
CA PRO A 170 -12.07 -45.34 -47.25
C PRO A 170 -13.39 -46.08 -46.99
N ASP A 171 -14.15 -46.33 -48.05
CA ASP A 171 -15.37 -47.15 -47.99
C ASP A 171 -15.05 -48.64 -47.79
N LYS A 172 -16.08 -49.48 -47.64
CA LYS A 172 -15.94 -50.95 -47.60
C LYS A 172 -15.15 -51.52 -48.79
N PHE A 173 -15.19 -50.84 -49.94
CA PHE A 173 -14.45 -51.17 -51.16
C PHE A 173 -13.09 -50.45 -51.28
N GLY A 174 -12.58 -49.81 -50.23
CA GLY A 174 -11.30 -49.10 -50.25
C GLY A 174 -11.29 -47.74 -50.97
N ARG A 175 -12.38 -47.36 -51.63
CA ARG A 175 -12.49 -46.10 -52.41
C ARG A 175 -12.66 -44.88 -51.49
N ARG A 176 -11.98 -43.78 -51.82
CA ARG A 176 -12.14 -42.49 -51.12
C ARG A 176 -13.43 -41.80 -51.52
N LYS A 177 -14.07 -41.12 -50.57
CA LYS A 177 -15.31 -40.35 -50.79
C LYS A 177 -14.98 -38.86 -50.88
N LEU A 178 -14.66 -38.41 -52.10
CA LEU A 178 -14.29 -37.02 -52.39
C LEU A 178 -15.31 -36.00 -51.85
N GLY A 179 -16.61 -36.31 -51.92
CA GLY A 179 -17.67 -35.44 -51.39
C GLY A 179 -17.63 -35.23 -49.86
N ARG A 180 -17.00 -36.13 -49.09
CA ARG A 180 -16.80 -35.93 -47.64
C ARG A 180 -15.58 -35.06 -47.37
N GLU A 181 -14.52 -35.24 -48.17
CA GLU A 181 -13.29 -34.47 -48.07
C GLU A 181 -13.51 -33.02 -48.53
N SER A 182 -14.30 -32.81 -49.58
CA SER A 182 -14.62 -31.48 -50.12
C SER A 182 -15.27 -30.58 -49.07
N ASN A 183 -16.21 -31.09 -48.28
CA ASN A 183 -16.92 -30.27 -47.28
C ASN A 183 -15.98 -29.71 -46.20
N VAL A 184 -15.08 -30.54 -45.67
CA VAL A 184 -14.11 -30.10 -44.65
C VAL A 184 -13.09 -29.11 -45.22
N LEU A 185 -12.71 -29.28 -46.50
CA LEU A 185 -11.83 -28.35 -47.19
C LEU A 185 -12.52 -27.00 -47.46
N LEU A 186 -13.79 -27.00 -47.84
CA LEU A 186 -14.58 -25.79 -48.02
C LEU A 186 -14.73 -25.01 -46.71
N ASP A 187 -14.99 -25.70 -45.59
CA ASP A 187 -15.06 -25.08 -44.26
C ASP A 187 -13.72 -24.43 -43.86
N ARG A 188 -12.59 -25.07 -44.19
CA ARG A 188 -11.25 -24.50 -43.96
C ARG A 188 -11.02 -23.25 -44.82
N VAL A 189 -11.39 -23.28 -46.10
CA VAL A 189 -11.27 -22.11 -47.00
C VAL A 189 -12.15 -20.96 -46.50
N LYS A 190 -13.37 -21.25 -46.06
CA LYS A 190 -14.27 -20.25 -45.48
C LYS A 190 -13.64 -19.56 -44.26
N ARG A 191 -13.05 -20.32 -43.34
CA ARG A 191 -12.32 -19.74 -42.19
C ARG A 191 -11.12 -18.89 -42.62
N MET A 192 -10.34 -19.34 -43.61
CA MET A 192 -9.21 -18.55 -44.12
C MET A 192 -9.66 -17.21 -44.73
N ILE A 193 -10.80 -17.19 -45.41
CA ILE A 193 -11.40 -15.95 -45.96
C ILE A 193 -11.92 -15.05 -44.83
N GLU A 194 -12.50 -15.61 -43.76
CA GLU A 194 -12.95 -14.85 -42.58
C GLU A 194 -11.78 -14.28 -41.75
N GLU A 195 -10.59 -14.90 -41.82
CA GLU A 195 -9.37 -14.47 -41.14
C GLU A 195 -8.53 -13.45 -41.95
N SER A 196 -8.82 -13.27 -43.24
CA SER A 196 -8.09 -12.36 -44.17
C SER A 196 -8.77 -10.99 -44.27
#